data_AF-A0A7V6Q0I9-F1
#
_entry.id   AF-A0A7V6Q0I9-F1
#
_cell.length_a   1.000
_cell.length_b   1.000
_cell.length_c   1.000
_cell.angle_alpha   90.00
_cell.angle_beta   90.00
_cell.angle_gamma   90.00
#
_symmetry.space_group_name_H-M   'P 1'
#
loop_
_entity.id
_entity.type
_entity.pdbx_description
1 polymer ?
#
loop_
_entity_poly.entity_id
_entity_poly.type
_entity_poly.pdbx_seq_one_letter_code
_entity_poly.pdbx_strand_id
1 'polypeptide(L)'
;MKKLVKLTILSPVYIGDEKRELSQVEFLEQNSFIHIFSEDKLIRVLKEKGMIRDFLNYLEQQSYPSLREYWWHIPPGERNSILKEVTIRKIKTSVSRVRNLQLHISDPVTSLPYIPGSSIKGSLRSALLYYFVSENTNPFIEVFEKLIKERNLKNRKQIGTQIDGYYFQSNNIKGKNRVKKGGNTDLMRLVKVSDAFVRQEHRSNQISEVVRVKIISLNNNGGYHFSKNRNSDIEIFVEVIKPGTELIFEIDIDEFLKELIEIKGHSKEKYQYDQMD
;
A
#
# COMPACT_ATOMS: atom_id res chain seq x y z
N MET A 1 -15.19 3.76 21.98
CA MET A 1 -14.84 2.42 22.54
C MET A 1 -13.60 1.89 21.82
N LYS A 2 -12.47 1.79 22.52
CA LYS A 2 -11.20 1.36 21.94
C LYS A 2 -11.07 -0.16 21.97
N LYS A 3 -10.68 -0.77 20.85
CA LYS A 3 -10.41 -2.20 20.71
C LYS A 3 -9.06 -2.45 20.05
N LEU A 4 -8.35 -3.43 20.58
CA LEU A 4 -7.16 -3.99 19.94
C LEU A 4 -7.60 -5.09 18.97
N VAL A 5 -7.11 -5.05 17.74
CA VAL A 5 -7.53 -5.94 16.67
C VAL A 5 -6.31 -6.65 16.09
N LYS A 6 -6.46 -7.96 15.87
CA LYS A 6 -5.49 -8.78 15.16
C LYS A 6 -5.89 -8.87 13.68
N LEU A 7 -4.97 -8.51 12.79
CA LEU A 7 -5.11 -8.57 11.35
C LEU A 7 -4.23 -9.69 10.79
N THR A 8 -4.85 -10.73 10.23
CA THR A 8 -4.13 -11.84 9.60
C THR A 8 -4.11 -11.65 8.09
N ILE A 9 -2.91 -11.70 7.51
CA ILE A 9 -2.71 -11.59 6.07
C ILE A 9 -3.03 -12.94 5.41
N LEU A 10 -4.01 -12.97 4.52
CA LEU A 10 -4.46 -14.20 3.85
C LEU A 10 -3.83 -14.40 2.46
N SER A 11 -3.43 -13.32 1.81
CA SER A 11 -2.78 -13.29 0.50
C SER A 11 -1.64 -12.27 0.51
N PRO A 12 -0.70 -12.30 -0.45
CA PRO A 12 0.34 -11.28 -0.54
C PRO A 12 -0.25 -9.86 -0.57
N VAL A 13 0.16 -9.01 0.36
CA VAL A 13 -0.31 -7.61 0.45
C VAL A 13 0.84 -6.66 0.17
N TYR A 14 0.65 -5.80 -0.83
CA TYR A 14 1.52 -4.68 -1.14
C TYR A 14 0.79 -3.36 -0.84
N ILE A 15 1.44 -2.48 -0.08
CA ILE A 15 1.04 -1.09 0.10
C ILE A 15 2.27 -0.25 -0.22
N GLY A 16 2.22 0.44 -1.35
CA GLY A 16 3.31 1.33 -1.77
C GLY A 16 3.43 2.55 -0.87
N ASP A 17 4.66 3.02 -0.73
CA ASP A 17 4.98 4.35 -0.23
C ASP A 17 5.04 5.34 -1.41
N GLU A 18 5.07 6.65 -1.16
CA GLU A 18 5.37 7.66 -2.19
C GLU A 18 6.81 7.53 -2.73
N LYS A 19 7.63 6.69 -2.10
CA LYS A 19 9.00 6.39 -2.52
C LYS A 19 9.04 5.78 -3.93
N ARG A 20 10.09 6.18 -4.65
CA ARG A 20 10.37 5.72 -6.02
C ARG A 20 10.65 4.22 -6.07
N GLU A 21 10.32 3.64 -7.21
CA GLU A 21 10.77 2.32 -7.64
C GLU A 21 12.30 2.25 -7.64
N LEU A 22 12.87 1.20 -7.02
CA LEU A 22 14.31 0.99 -6.97
C LEU A 22 14.81 0.41 -8.28
N SER A 23 15.88 1.00 -8.80
CA SER A 23 16.64 0.55 -9.95
C SER A 23 17.68 -0.51 -9.56
N GLN A 24 18.26 -1.19 -10.55
CA GLN A 24 19.24 -2.26 -10.32
C GLN A 24 20.56 -1.80 -9.69
N VAL A 25 20.78 -0.48 -9.56
CA VAL A 25 21.94 0.09 -8.85
C VAL A 25 21.67 0.42 -7.38
N GLU A 26 20.43 0.21 -6.90
CA GLU A 26 20.01 0.50 -5.52
C GLU A 26 19.85 -0.77 -4.66
N PHE A 27 19.92 -1.95 -5.28
CA PHE A 27 19.85 -3.24 -4.59
C PHE A 27 20.74 -4.31 -5.20
N LEU A 28 21.06 -5.34 -4.43
CA LEU A 28 21.79 -6.53 -4.88
C LEU A 28 20.96 -7.80 -4.67
N GLU A 29 20.77 -8.55 -5.75
CA GLU A 29 20.20 -9.91 -5.72
C GLU A 29 21.32 -10.93 -5.45
N GLN A 30 21.32 -11.55 -4.27
CA GLN A 30 22.31 -12.57 -3.88
C GLN A 30 21.69 -13.63 -2.96
N ASN A 31 21.97 -14.92 -3.22
CA ASN A 31 21.62 -16.05 -2.35
C ASN A 31 20.13 -16.12 -1.95
N SER A 32 19.20 -15.92 -2.90
CA SER A 32 17.74 -15.86 -2.64
C SER A 32 17.30 -14.70 -1.75
N PHE A 33 18.08 -13.63 -1.72
CA PHE A 33 17.72 -12.39 -1.05
C PHE A 33 17.96 -11.18 -1.96
N ILE A 34 17.14 -10.16 -1.75
CA ILE A 34 17.42 -8.80 -2.20
C ILE A 34 17.99 -8.04 -1.00
N HIS A 35 19.19 -7.51 -1.17
CA HIS A 35 19.83 -6.62 -0.23
C HIS A 35 19.61 -5.18 -0.68
N ILE A 36 18.88 -4.40 0.13
CA ILE A 36 18.67 -2.98 -0.09
C ILE A 36 19.82 -2.23 0.55
N PHE A 37 20.43 -1.31 -0.20
CA PHE A 37 21.64 -0.60 0.24
C PHE A 37 21.34 0.82 0.72
N SER A 38 22.20 1.32 1.61
CA SER A 38 22.34 2.76 1.79
C SER A 38 23.35 3.28 0.77
N GLU A 39 22.91 4.17 -0.11
CA GLU A 39 23.77 4.80 -1.12
C GLU A 39 24.97 5.50 -0.46
N ASP A 40 24.72 6.27 0.60
CA ASP A 40 25.78 6.98 1.34
C ASP A 40 26.83 6.03 1.92
N LYS A 41 26.39 4.91 2.53
CA LYS A 41 27.32 3.91 3.07
C LYS A 41 28.09 3.22 1.96
N LEU A 42 27.43 2.87 0.86
CA LEU A 42 28.09 2.24 -0.29
C LEU A 42 29.20 3.13 -0.84
N ILE A 43 28.90 4.40 -1.13
CA ILE A 43 29.87 5.37 -1.65
C ILE A 43 31.05 5.53 -0.68
N ARG A 44 30.76 5.66 0.63
CA ARG A 44 31.79 5.79 1.66
C ARG A 44 32.72 4.57 1.69
N VAL A 45 32.15 3.37 1.76
CA VAL A 45 32.91 2.11 1.83
C VAL A 45 33.74 1.90 0.57
N LEU A 46 33.19 2.17 -0.62
CA LEU A 46 33.94 2.07 -1.87
C LEU A 46 35.07 3.12 -1.92
N LYS A 47 34.88 4.31 -1.37
CA LYS A 47 35.92 5.34 -1.27
C LYS A 47 37.05 4.92 -0.33
N GLU A 48 36.71 4.44 0.86
CA GLU A 48 37.68 3.97 1.86
C GLU A 48 38.55 2.82 1.33
N LYS A 49 37.96 1.98 0.47
CA LYS A 49 38.64 0.85 -0.17
C LYS A 49 39.30 1.18 -1.51
N GLY A 50 39.29 2.45 -1.92
CA GLY A 50 39.91 2.89 -3.18
C GLY A 50 39.18 2.45 -4.47
N MET A 51 37.97 1.91 -4.36
CA MET A 51 37.19 1.36 -5.49
C MET A 51 36.21 2.37 -6.11
N ILE A 52 36.05 3.56 -5.53
CA ILE A 52 35.04 4.53 -5.98
C ILE A 52 35.22 4.97 -7.44
N ARG A 53 36.46 5.18 -7.91
CA ARG A 53 36.72 5.56 -9.31
C ARG A 53 36.31 4.46 -10.27
N ASP A 54 36.58 3.22 -9.92
CA ASP A 54 36.23 2.04 -10.70
C ASP A 54 34.69 1.90 -10.81
N PHE A 55 33.99 2.17 -9.71
CA PHE A 55 32.53 2.19 -9.70
C PHE A 55 31.95 3.28 -10.61
N LEU A 56 32.47 4.51 -10.54
CA LEU A 56 32.00 5.62 -11.37
C LEU A 56 32.25 5.33 -12.87
N ASN A 57 33.44 4.83 -13.22
CA ASN A 57 33.75 4.42 -14.58
C ASN A 57 32.80 3.32 -15.08
N TYR A 58 32.47 2.33 -14.23
CA TYR A 58 31.48 1.31 -14.57
C TYR A 58 30.11 1.93 -14.89
N LEU A 59 29.63 2.85 -14.05
CA LEU A 59 28.35 3.52 -14.26
C LEU A 59 28.31 4.34 -15.56
N GLU A 60 29.42 5.00 -15.92
CA GLU A 60 29.53 5.79 -17.15
C GLU A 60 29.60 4.93 -18.43
N GLN A 61 30.19 3.74 -18.35
CA GLN A 61 30.40 2.86 -19.50
C GLN A 61 29.19 1.98 -19.85
N GLN A 62 28.34 1.67 -18.88
CA GLN A 62 27.19 0.78 -19.08
C GLN A 62 25.92 1.56 -19.43
N SER A 63 25.21 1.11 -20.47
CA SER A 63 23.89 1.68 -20.82
C SER A 63 22.81 1.32 -19.80
N TYR A 64 22.96 0.17 -19.12
CA TYR A 64 22.01 -0.34 -18.12
C TYR A 64 22.78 -0.92 -16.92
N PRO A 65 23.40 -0.06 -16.09
CA PRO A 65 24.23 -0.53 -14.98
C PRO A 65 23.39 -1.29 -13.95
N SER A 66 24.00 -2.31 -13.34
CA SER A 66 23.45 -3.05 -12.21
C SER A 66 24.51 -3.32 -11.16
N LEU A 67 24.12 -3.24 -9.88
CA LEU A 67 25.03 -3.60 -8.80
C LEU A 67 25.42 -5.07 -8.86
N ARG A 68 24.55 -5.94 -9.36
CA ARG A 68 24.83 -7.38 -9.53
C ARG A 68 26.05 -7.61 -10.44
N GLU A 69 26.15 -6.88 -11.54
CA GLU A 69 27.28 -6.98 -12.45
C GLU A 69 28.53 -6.35 -11.85
N TYR A 70 28.41 -5.13 -11.31
CA TYR A 70 29.53 -4.47 -10.64
C TYR A 70 30.09 -5.30 -9.46
N TRP A 71 29.23 -6.07 -8.78
CA TRP A 71 29.65 -6.91 -7.66
C TRP A 71 30.74 -7.92 -8.02
N TRP A 72 30.84 -8.31 -9.29
CA TRP A 72 31.91 -9.19 -9.77
C TRP A 72 33.28 -8.52 -9.80
N HIS A 73 33.33 -7.19 -9.90
CA HIS A 73 34.57 -6.40 -9.88
C HIS A 73 35.12 -6.25 -8.46
N ILE A 74 34.26 -6.38 -7.44
CA ILE A 74 34.69 -6.35 -6.05
C ILE A 74 35.47 -7.63 -5.72
N PRO A 75 36.68 -7.54 -5.13
CA PRO A 75 37.46 -8.70 -4.72
C PRO A 75 36.65 -9.65 -3.82
N PRO A 76 36.67 -10.98 -4.06
CA PRO A 76 35.86 -11.92 -3.28
C PRO A 76 36.04 -11.82 -1.76
N GLY A 77 37.25 -11.53 -1.28
CA GLY A 77 37.55 -11.36 0.13
C GLY A 77 36.88 -10.15 0.78
N GLU A 78 36.47 -9.15 -0.01
CA GLU A 78 35.86 -7.91 0.50
C GLU A 78 34.33 -7.94 0.47
N ARG A 79 33.73 -8.69 -0.45
CA ARG A 79 32.27 -8.70 -0.71
C ARG A 79 31.43 -8.85 0.55
N ASN A 80 31.76 -9.81 1.41
CA ASN A 80 30.99 -10.05 2.64
C ASN A 80 31.07 -8.89 3.64
N SER A 81 32.25 -8.27 3.76
CA SER A 81 32.45 -7.11 4.66
C SER A 81 31.63 -5.91 4.19
N ILE A 82 31.71 -5.60 2.88
CA ILE A 82 30.97 -4.51 2.25
C ILE A 82 29.47 -4.77 2.36
N LEU A 83 29.01 -5.97 1.99
CA LEU A 83 27.59 -6.32 2.04
C LEU A 83 27.01 -6.12 3.43
N LYS A 84 27.73 -6.53 4.48
CA LYS A 84 27.31 -6.39 5.87
C LYS A 84 27.22 -4.91 6.29
N GLU A 85 28.12 -4.06 5.82
CA GLU A 85 28.14 -2.65 6.20
C GLU A 85 27.06 -1.83 5.48
N VAL A 86 26.85 -2.10 4.17
CA VAL A 86 26.00 -1.26 3.32
C VAL A 86 24.53 -1.70 3.31
N THR A 87 24.23 -2.97 3.61
CA THR A 87 22.85 -3.48 3.61
C THR A 87 22.05 -2.84 4.75
N ILE A 88 21.00 -2.10 4.41
CA ILE A 88 20.03 -1.57 5.38
C ILE A 88 18.93 -2.58 5.69
N ARG A 89 18.55 -3.37 4.69
CA ARG A 89 17.46 -4.35 4.81
C ARG A 89 17.69 -5.50 3.85
N LYS A 90 17.31 -6.69 4.29
CA LYS A 90 17.42 -7.93 3.52
C LYS A 90 16.04 -8.57 3.39
N ILE A 91 15.59 -8.78 2.16
CA ILE A 91 14.24 -9.27 1.83
C ILE A 91 14.37 -10.62 1.14
N LYS A 92 13.55 -11.60 1.51
CA LYS A 92 13.55 -12.90 0.82
C LYS A 92 13.07 -12.72 -0.61
N THR A 93 13.64 -13.46 -1.55
CA THR A 93 13.10 -13.54 -2.90
C THR A 93 13.16 -14.96 -3.41
N SER A 94 12.08 -15.40 -4.05
CA SER A 94 12.05 -16.61 -4.89
C SER A 94 12.19 -16.26 -6.37
N VAL A 95 12.15 -14.97 -6.72
CA VAL A 95 12.25 -14.47 -8.09
C VAL A 95 13.68 -14.05 -8.40
N SER A 96 14.09 -14.31 -9.63
CA SER A 96 15.43 -13.97 -10.14
C SER A 96 15.36 -12.89 -11.20
N ARG A 97 16.47 -12.15 -11.40
CA ARG A 97 16.63 -11.10 -12.43
C ARG A 97 15.65 -9.95 -12.21
N VAL A 98 15.53 -9.49 -10.96
CA VAL A 98 14.71 -8.32 -10.61
C VAL A 98 15.27 -7.09 -11.32
N ARG A 99 14.44 -6.41 -12.14
CA ARG A 99 14.85 -5.23 -12.93
C ARG A 99 14.51 -3.91 -12.27
N ASN A 100 13.41 -3.91 -11.56
CA ASN A 100 12.79 -2.76 -10.91
C ASN A 100 12.08 -3.32 -9.69
N LEU A 101 12.22 -2.66 -8.54
CA LEU A 101 11.65 -3.17 -7.29
C LEU A 101 10.86 -2.07 -6.59
N GLN A 102 9.58 -2.32 -6.39
CA GLN A 102 8.74 -1.47 -5.57
C GLN A 102 8.70 -2.01 -4.14
N LEU A 103 9.07 -1.17 -3.17
CA LEU A 103 9.11 -1.55 -1.77
C LEU A 103 7.77 -1.32 -1.08
N HIS A 104 7.43 -2.23 -0.17
CA HIS A 104 6.28 -2.05 0.72
C HIS A 104 6.61 -0.94 1.73
N ILE A 105 5.61 -0.14 2.11
CA ILE A 105 5.79 0.93 3.09
C ILE A 105 6.32 0.38 4.42
N SER A 106 7.44 0.93 4.88
CA SER A 106 8.14 0.46 6.06
C SER A 106 8.19 1.53 7.15
N ASP A 107 8.14 1.11 8.40
CA ASP A 107 8.35 2.00 9.54
C ASP A 107 9.77 2.59 9.48
N PRO A 108 9.93 3.93 9.49
CA PRO A 108 11.25 4.56 9.44
C PRO A 108 12.19 4.15 10.58
N VAL A 109 11.64 3.75 11.74
CA VAL A 109 12.43 3.40 12.92
C VAL A 109 12.93 1.95 12.82
N THR A 110 12.03 0.99 12.55
CA THR A 110 12.39 -0.44 12.51
C THR A 110 12.78 -0.94 11.14
N SER A 111 12.50 -0.18 10.06
CA SER A 111 12.61 -0.61 8.66
C SER A 111 11.77 -1.84 8.32
N LEU A 112 10.80 -2.20 9.16
CA LEU A 112 9.89 -3.32 8.92
C LEU A 112 8.63 -2.85 8.18
N PRO A 113 8.11 -3.66 7.23
CA PRO A 113 6.81 -3.43 6.62
C PRO A 113 5.69 -3.29 7.65
N TYR A 114 4.78 -2.35 7.43
CA TYR A 114 3.58 -2.16 8.23
C TYR A 114 2.37 -1.89 7.33
N ILE A 115 1.16 -1.88 7.90
CA ILE A 115 -0.04 -1.46 7.16
C ILE A 115 -0.51 -0.13 7.74
N PRO A 116 -0.54 0.96 6.96
CA PRO A 116 -1.05 2.24 7.43
C PRO A 116 -2.52 2.16 7.87
N GLY A 117 -2.85 2.84 8.95
CA GLY A 117 -4.21 2.96 9.46
C GLY A 117 -5.13 3.65 8.44
N SER A 118 -4.58 4.53 7.61
CA SER A 118 -5.28 5.14 6.47
C SER A 118 -5.69 4.11 5.41
N SER A 119 -4.86 3.11 5.12
CA SER A 119 -5.19 2.01 4.20
C SER A 119 -6.31 1.14 4.75
N ILE A 120 -6.23 0.75 6.03
CA ILE A 120 -7.29 -0.02 6.71
C ILE A 120 -8.59 0.77 6.72
N LYS A 121 -8.52 2.05 7.09
CA LYS A 121 -9.67 2.95 7.12
C LYS A 121 -10.28 3.17 5.74
N GLY A 122 -9.44 3.23 4.70
CA GLY A 122 -9.87 3.29 3.30
C GLY A 122 -10.67 2.05 2.90
N SER A 123 -10.18 0.85 3.22
CA SER A 123 -10.90 -0.40 2.99
C SER A 123 -12.24 -0.45 3.73
N LEU A 124 -12.27 -0.03 5.01
CA LEU A 124 -13.51 0.08 5.78
C LEU A 124 -14.50 1.07 5.14
N ARG A 125 -14.03 2.22 4.68
CA ARG A 125 -14.88 3.21 4.00
C ARG A 125 -15.52 2.63 2.73
N SER A 126 -14.76 1.92 1.91
CA SER A 126 -15.29 1.26 0.72
C SER A 126 -16.35 0.20 1.06
N ALA A 127 -16.10 -0.61 2.10
CA ALA A 127 -17.07 -1.60 2.57
C ALA A 127 -18.36 -0.94 3.09
N LEU A 128 -18.24 0.15 3.85
CA LEU A 128 -19.40 0.92 4.33
C LEU A 128 -20.18 1.58 3.19
N LEU A 129 -19.50 2.13 2.19
CA LEU A 129 -20.16 2.69 1.01
C LEU A 129 -20.98 1.61 0.28
N TYR A 130 -20.37 0.44 0.06
CA TYR A 130 -21.06 -0.69 -0.52
C TYR A 130 -22.29 -1.08 0.30
N TYR A 131 -22.14 -1.20 1.62
CA TYR A 131 -23.24 -1.50 2.53
C TYR A 131 -24.40 -0.49 2.39
N PHE A 132 -24.13 0.81 2.49
CA PHE A 132 -25.17 1.85 2.38
C PHE A 132 -25.88 1.86 1.01
N VAL A 133 -25.15 1.60 -0.08
CA VAL A 133 -25.73 1.52 -1.42
C VAL A 133 -26.53 0.24 -1.62
N SER A 134 -26.09 -0.87 -1.00
CA SER A 134 -26.77 -2.17 -1.09
C SER A 134 -28.06 -2.22 -0.26
N GLU A 135 -28.14 -1.50 0.86
CA GLU A 135 -29.37 -1.39 1.64
C GLU A 135 -30.46 -0.63 0.88
N ASN A 136 -30.10 0.46 0.19
CA ASN A 136 -31.03 1.18 -0.67
C ASN A 136 -30.28 1.86 -1.82
N THR A 137 -30.49 1.35 -3.04
CA THR A 137 -29.83 1.84 -4.24
C THR A 137 -30.49 3.08 -4.84
N ASN A 138 -31.75 3.40 -4.48
CA ASN A 138 -32.47 4.53 -5.08
C ASN A 138 -31.78 5.89 -4.84
N PRO A 139 -31.34 6.25 -3.61
CA PRO A 139 -30.56 7.47 -3.38
C PRO A 139 -29.27 7.54 -4.20
N PHE A 140 -28.59 6.40 -4.40
CA PHE A 140 -27.41 6.35 -5.24
C PHE A 140 -27.74 6.70 -6.68
N ILE A 141 -28.78 6.08 -7.25
CA ILE A 141 -29.23 6.33 -8.63
C ILE A 141 -29.62 7.80 -8.81
N GLU A 142 -30.44 8.35 -7.91
CA GLU A 142 -30.87 9.75 -7.98
C GLU A 142 -29.68 10.72 -7.97
N VAL A 143 -28.74 10.53 -7.05
CA VAL A 143 -27.53 11.35 -6.98
C VAL A 143 -26.69 11.17 -8.25
N PHE A 144 -26.50 9.94 -8.71
CA PHE A 144 -25.70 9.65 -9.90
C PHE A 144 -26.30 10.27 -11.16
N GLU A 145 -27.60 10.10 -11.38
CA GLU A 145 -28.32 10.69 -12.50
C GLU A 145 -28.24 12.22 -12.48
N LYS A 146 -28.43 12.83 -11.30
CA LYS A 146 -28.28 14.27 -11.10
C LYS A 146 -26.89 14.77 -11.50
N LEU A 147 -25.84 14.05 -11.10
CA LEU A 147 -24.46 14.44 -11.42
C LEU A 147 -24.16 14.37 -12.91
N ILE A 148 -24.69 13.37 -13.61
CA ILE A 148 -24.48 13.20 -15.06
C ILE A 148 -25.36 14.14 -15.87
N LYS A 149 -26.67 14.16 -15.60
CA LYS A 149 -27.68 14.87 -16.42
C LYS A 149 -27.68 16.38 -16.10
N GLU A 150 -27.70 16.76 -14.83
CA GLU A 150 -27.88 18.17 -14.45
C GLU A 150 -26.55 18.93 -14.35
N ARG A 151 -25.50 18.30 -13.83
CA ARG A 151 -24.18 18.94 -13.67
C ARG A 151 -23.21 18.69 -14.82
N ASN A 152 -23.62 17.91 -15.82
CA ASN A 152 -22.82 17.53 -16.98
C ASN A 152 -21.41 17.02 -16.59
N LEU A 153 -21.29 16.38 -15.42
CA LEU A 153 -20.02 15.85 -14.95
C LEU A 153 -19.71 14.59 -15.76
N LYS A 154 -18.70 14.67 -16.61
CA LYS A 154 -18.21 13.53 -17.41
C LYS A 154 -17.02 12.84 -16.77
N ASN A 155 -16.41 13.46 -15.76
CA ASN A 155 -15.21 12.96 -15.12
C ASN A 155 -15.56 12.00 -13.97
N ARG A 156 -15.17 10.73 -14.11
CA ARG A 156 -15.42 9.67 -13.10
C ARG A 156 -14.89 10.02 -11.71
N LYS A 157 -13.74 10.68 -11.60
CA LYS A 157 -13.16 11.10 -10.33
C LYS A 157 -14.06 12.11 -9.63
N GLN A 158 -14.55 13.11 -10.37
CA GLN A 158 -15.45 14.13 -9.82
C GLN A 158 -16.78 13.53 -9.37
N ILE A 159 -17.37 12.62 -10.16
CA ILE A 159 -18.59 11.90 -9.78
C ILE A 159 -18.37 11.12 -8.48
N GLY A 160 -17.28 10.34 -8.40
CA GLY A 160 -16.93 9.57 -7.21
C GLY A 160 -16.78 10.44 -5.96
N THR A 161 -16.11 11.61 -6.08
CA THR A 161 -15.99 12.56 -4.97
C THR A 161 -17.35 13.11 -4.49
N GLN A 162 -18.29 13.34 -5.41
CA GLN A 162 -19.63 13.84 -5.03
C GLN A 162 -20.47 12.75 -4.35
N ILE A 163 -20.40 11.50 -4.83
CA ILE A 163 -21.08 10.36 -4.20
C ILE A 163 -20.51 10.11 -2.80
N ASP A 164 -19.18 10.09 -2.67
CA ASP A 164 -18.49 9.96 -1.39
C ASP A 164 -18.91 11.08 -0.42
N GLY A 165 -18.98 12.32 -0.91
CA GLY A 165 -19.46 13.46 -0.14
C GLY A 165 -20.92 13.34 0.29
N TYR A 166 -21.78 12.76 -0.54
CA TYR A 166 -23.18 12.51 -0.22
C TYR A 166 -23.32 11.52 0.95
N TYR A 167 -22.68 10.34 0.85
CA TYR A 167 -22.82 9.29 1.86
C TYR A 167 -22.08 9.58 3.16
N PHE A 168 -20.89 10.17 3.10
CA PHE A 168 -20.06 10.33 4.30
C PHE A 168 -20.00 11.75 4.83
N GLN A 169 -19.99 12.77 3.97
CA GLN A 169 -19.65 14.15 4.36
C GLN A 169 -20.87 15.06 4.53
N SER A 170 -22.09 14.55 4.35
CA SER A 170 -23.31 15.38 4.38
C SER A 170 -23.98 15.50 5.75
N ASN A 171 -23.34 15.02 6.83
CA ASN A 171 -23.89 15.01 8.19
C ASN A 171 -23.96 16.41 8.84
N ASN A 172 -24.86 16.57 9.79
CA ASN A 172 -25.00 17.81 10.57
C ASN A 172 -24.17 17.74 11.86
N ILE A 173 -23.89 18.90 12.46
CA ILE A 173 -23.19 18.98 13.74
C ILE A 173 -24.10 19.72 14.72
N LYS A 174 -24.38 19.09 15.87
CA LYS A 174 -25.19 19.68 16.94
C LYS A 174 -24.69 21.06 17.33
N GLY A 175 -25.63 21.99 17.52
CA GLY A 175 -25.34 23.37 17.88
C GLY A 175 -24.76 24.23 16.76
N LYS A 176 -24.71 23.75 15.50
CA LYS A 176 -24.27 24.54 14.35
C LYS A 176 -25.26 24.51 13.19
N ASN A 177 -25.93 25.65 12.97
CA ASN A 177 -26.95 25.79 11.92
C ASN A 177 -26.38 25.92 10.49
N ARG A 178 -25.11 26.30 10.34
CA ARG A 178 -24.45 26.46 9.02
C ARG A 178 -23.04 25.89 9.05
N VAL A 179 -22.91 24.59 8.77
CA VAL A 179 -21.61 23.93 8.63
C VAL A 179 -21.32 23.68 7.16
N LYS A 180 -20.14 24.16 6.71
CA LYS A 180 -19.62 23.80 5.40
C LYS A 180 -19.37 22.29 5.36
N LYS A 181 -20.09 21.60 4.47
CA LYS A 181 -19.95 20.15 4.26
C LYS A 181 -18.55 19.84 3.72
N GLY A 182 -17.98 18.73 4.17
CA GLY A 182 -16.62 18.29 3.82
C GLY A 182 -16.03 17.39 4.90
N GLY A 183 -14.70 17.41 5.04
CA GLY A 183 -14.01 16.56 6.02
C GLY A 183 -14.52 16.71 7.45
N ASN A 184 -14.90 17.92 7.88
CA ASN A 184 -15.40 18.16 9.25
C ASN A 184 -16.73 17.46 9.57
N THR A 185 -17.53 17.19 8.55
CA THR A 185 -18.84 16.52 8.66
C THR A 185 -18.78 15.07 8.19
N ASP A 186 -17.57 14.54 7.98
CA ASP A 186 -17.34 13.17 7.52
C ASP A 186 -17.59 12.16 8.65
N LEU A 187 -18.48 11.19 8.40
CA LEU A 187 -18.80 10.11 9.32
C LEU A 187 -17.56 9.29 9.73
N MET A 188 -16.58 9.14 8.83
CA MET A 188 -15.34 8.42 9.12
C MET A 188 -14.45 9.15 10.13
N ARG A 189 -14.77 10.39 10.55
CA ARG A 189 -14.11 11.00 11.71
C ARG A 189 -14.41 10.27 13.02
N LEU A 190 -15.55 9.59 13.09
CA LEU A 190 -15.91 8.76 14.24
C LEU A 190 -14.97 7.56 14.39
N VAL A 191 -14.42 7.06 13.29
CA VAL A 191 -13.58 5.86 13.29
C VAL A 191 -12.11 6.24 13.30
N LYS A 192 -11.43 6.01 14.42
CA LYS A 192 -9.98 6.15 14.56
C LYS A 192 -9.33 4.79 14.36
N VAL A 193 -8.31 4.74 13.51
CA VAL A 193 -7.58 3.51 13.19
C VAL A 193 -6.10 3.83 13.29
N SER A 194 -5.36 3.09 14.11
CA SER A 194 -3.91 3.20 14.17
C SER A 194 -3.26 2.45 13.00
N ASP A 195 -1.98 2.72 12.76
CA ASP A 195 -1.15 1.86 11.93
C ASP A 195 -1.06 0.44 12.54
N ALA A 196 -0.96 -0.56 11.67
CA ALA A 196 -0.84 -1.97 12.06
C ALA A 196 0.59 -2.45 11.94
N PHE A 197 1.12 -2.99 13.04
CA PHE A 197 2.50 -3.46 13.13
C PHE A 197 2.55 -4.92 13.56
N VAL A 198 3.64 -5.60 13.20
CA VAL A 198 3.93 -6.95 13.70
C VAL A 198 4.29 -6.90 15.19
N ARG A 199 3.83 -7.90 15.95
CA ARG A 199 4.18 -8.04 17.38
C ARG A 199 5.69 -8.09 17.58
N GLN A 200 6.17 -7.52 18.69
CA GLN A 200 7.60 -7.43 19.00
C GLN A 200 8.30 -8.80 18.96
N GLU A 201 7.63 -9.84 19.45
CA GLU A 201 8.12 -11.24 19.47
C GLU A 201 8.31 -11.88 18.09
N HIS A 202 7.72 -11.31 17.03
CA HIS A 202 7.85 -11.80 15.65
C HIS A 202 8.68 -10.86 14.75
N ARG A 203 9.28 -9.79 15.31
CA ARG A 203 10.10 -8.84 14.55
C ARG A 203 11.37 -9.47 13.94
N SER A 204 11.82 -10.60 14.48
CA SER A 204 12.94 -11.37 13.93
C SER A 204 12.57 -12.19 12.69
N ASN A 205 11.26 -12.40 12.43
CA ASN A 205 10.83 -13.09 11.24
C ASN A 205 10.90 -12.14 10.04
N GLN A 206 11.49 -12.61 8.96
CA GLN A 206 11.40 -11.95 7.67
C GLN A 206 9.94 -12.04 7.20
N ILE A 207 9.13 -11.02 7.50
CA ILE A 207 7.68 -11.01 7.26
C ILE A 207 7.29 -10.67 5.82
N SER A 208 8.24 -10.18 5.03
CA SER A 208 8.05 -9.83 3.63
C SER A 208 8.91 -10.64 2.69
N GLU A 209 8.48 -10.68 1.43
CA GLU A 209 9.23 -11.24 0.32
C GLU A 209 9.02 -10.43 -0.95
N VAL A 210 9.93 -10.55 -1.92
CA VAL A 210 9.75 -10.00 -3.25
C VAL A 210 9.04 -11.03 -4.12
N VAL A 211 7.94 -10.60 -4.75
CA VAL A 211 7.18 -11.40 -5.71
C VAL A 211 7.14 -10.71 -7.07
N ARG A 212 6.95 -11.52 -8.10
CA ARG A 212 6.66 -11.04 -9.46
C ARG A 212 5.15 -10.97 -9.66
N VAL A 213 4.65 -9.78 -9.96
CA VAL A 213 3.26 -9.52 -10.33
C VAL A 213 3.15 -9.52 -11.84
N LYS A 214 2.17 -10.28 -12.35
CA LYS A 214 1.73 -10.25 -13.74
C LYS A 214 0.34 -9.64 -13.81
N ILE A 215 0.11 -8.76 -14.77
CA ILE A 215 -1.20 -8.14 -15.01
C ILE A 215 -1.93 -8.95 -16.06
N ILE A 216 -3.14 -9.42 -15.74
CA ILE A 216 -4.00 -10.14 -16.68
C ILE A 216 -5.08 -9.18 -17.19
N SER A 217 -5.23 -9.09 -18.51
CA SER A 217 -6.32 -8.37 -19.17
C SER A 217 -7.23 -9.36 -19.89
N LEU A 218 -8.54 -9.21 -19.71
CA LEU A 218 -9.55 -10.01 -20.38
C LEU A 218 -9.80 -9.47 -21.79
N ASN A 219 -9.84 -10.37 -22.77
CA ASN A 219 -10.22 -10.05 -24.13
C ASN A 219 -11.75 -10.02 -24.23
N ASN A 220 -12.29 -9.17 -25.10
CA ASN A 220 -13.73 -9.11 -25.37
C ASN A 220 -14.32 -10.46 -25.85
N ASN A 221 -13.48 -11.36 -26.38
CA ASN A 221 -13.89 -12.67 -26.89
C ASN A 221 -13.65 -13.83 -25.89
N GLY A 222 -13.46 -13.55 -24.60
CA GLY A 222 -13.36 -14.58 -23.54
C GLY A 222 -11.97 -15.20 -23.34
N GLY A 223 -10.92 -14.67 -23.98
CA GLY A 223 -9.52 -15.04 -23.68
C GLY A 223 -8.84 -14.08 -22.70
N TYR A 224 -7.57 -14.31 -22.37
CA TYR A 224 -6.75 -13.39 -21.56
C TYR A 224 -5.34 -13.21 -22.14
N HIS A 225 -4.68 -12.09 -21.80
CA HIS A 225 -3.28 -11.86 -22.12
C HIS A 225 -2.57 -11.12 -20.97
N PHE A 226 -1.24 -11.26 -20.90
CA PHE A 226 -0.41 -10.70 -19.83
C PHE A 226 0.26 -9.37 -20.22
N SER A 227 -0.41 -8.46 -20.94
CA SER A 227 0.29 -7.25 -21.42
C SER A 227 -0.61 -6.08 -21.85
N LYS A 228 0.01 -4.91 -22.09
CA LYS A 228 -0.61 -3.77 -22.79
C LYS A 228 -0.53 -3.91 -24.32
N ASN A 229 0.43 -4.69 -24.84
CA ASN A 229 0.70 -4.92 -26.28
C ASN A 229 1.10 -6.37 -26.56
N ARG A 230 0.83 -6.90 -27.76
CA ARG A 230 1.07 -8.31 -28.17
C ARG A 230 2.50 -8.87 -27.96
N ASN A 231 3.52 -8.03 -27.73
CA ASN A 231 4.94 -8.43 -27.79
C ASN A 231 5.71 -8.40 -26.46
N SER A 232 5.12 -8.01 -25.31
CA SER A 232 5.86 -8.05 -24.04
C SER A 232 4.97 -8.11 -22.80
N ASP A 233 5.24 -9.05 -21.91
CA ASP A 233 4.60 -9.12 -20.60
C ASP A 233 4.94 -7.90 -19.73
N ILE A 234 3.96 -7.35 -19.00
CA ILE A 234 4.26 -6.39 -17.94
C ILE A 234 4.67 -7.19 -16.70
N GLU A 235 5.92 -7.04 -16.29
CA GLU A 235 6.47 -7.63 -15.08
C GLU A 235 6.74 -6.53 -14.06
N ILE A 236 6.11 -6.62 -12.91
CA ILE A 236 6.35 -5.71 -11.79
C ILE A 236 6.88 -6.56 -10.63
N PHE A 237 7.99 -6.15 -10.02
CA PHE A 237 8.46 -6.80 -8.80
C PHE A 237 8.12 -5.91 -7.61
N VAL A 238 7.42 -6.48 -6.65
CA VAL A 238 6.95 -5.78 -5.45
C VAL A 238 7.38 -6.57 -4.23
N GLU A 239 7.81 -5.86 -3.21
CA GLU A 239 7.83 -6.42 -1.87
C GLU A 239 6.41 -6.52 -1.34
N VAL A 240 6.06 -7.67 -0.77
CA VAL A 240 4.75 -7.95 -0.18
C VAL A 240 4.91 -8.46 1.24
N ILE A 241 3.95 -8.14 2.12
CA ILE A 241 3.77 -8.85 3.38
C ILE A 241 3.23 -10.25 3.06
N LYS A 242 3.85 -11.28 3.63
CA LYS A 242 3.53 -12.68 3.34
C LYS A 242 2.20 -13.12 3.96
N PRO A 243 1.48 -14.05 3.31
CA PRO A 243 0.39 -14.79 3.94
C PRO A 243 0.80 -15.43 5.27
N GLY A 244 -0.14 -15.48 6.21
CA GLY A 244 0.07 -15.97 7.58
C GLY A 244 0.70 -14.95 8.52
N THR A 245 1.13 -13.77 8.05
CA THR A 245 1.64 -12.71 8.93
C THR A 245 0.49 -12.13 9.77
N GLU A 246 0.72 -11.98 11.07
CA GLU A 246 -0.22 -11.34 11.98
C GLU A 246 0.28 -9.94 12.37
N LEU A 247 -0.57 -8.93 12.16
CA LEU A 247 -0.35 -7.55 12.60
C LEU A 247 -1.38 -7.18 13.65
N ILE A 248 -1.05 -6.18 14.46
CA ILE A 248 -1.95 -5.63 15.48
C ILE A 248 -2.13 -4.15 15.22
N PHE A 249 -3.39 -3.70 15.31
CA PHE A 249 -3.75 -2.28 15.30
C PHE A 249 -4.86 -2.00 16.30
N GLU A 250 -5.08 -0.72 16.57
CA GLU A 250 -6.15 -0.24 17.43
C GLU A 250 -7.24 0.42 16.58
N ILE A 251 -8.49 0.14 16.91
CA ILE A 251 -9.66 0.83 16.38
C ILE A 251 -10.45 1.44 17.53
N ASP A 252 -10.91 2.67 17.36
CA ASP A 252 -11.75 3.36 18.33
C ASP A 252 -12.90 4.09 17.62
N ILE A 253 -14.06 4.05 18.25
CA ILE A 253 -15.19 4.91 17.89
C ILE A 253 -15.20 6.09 18.86
N ASP A 254 -14.99 7.29 18.31
CA ASP A 254 -14.97 8.54 19.07
C ASP A 254 -16.38 8.88 19.56
N GLU A 255 -16.66 8.54 20.82
CA GLU A 255 -17.99 8.74 21.43
C GLU A 255 -18.33 10.24 21.55
N PHE A 256 -17.34 11.10 21.79
CA PHE A 256 -17.57 12.55 21.85
C PHE A 256 -18.02 13.09 20.49
N LEU A 257 -17.35 12.71 19.40
CA LEU A 257 -17.78 13.11 18.06
C LEU A 257 -19.11 12.47 17.66
N LYS A 258 -19.40 11.25 18.13
CA LYS A 258 -20.66 10.56 17.87
C LYS A 258 -21.85 11.30 18.49
N GLU A 259 -21.67 11.89 19.68
CA GLU A 259 -22.70 12.72 20.30
C GLU A 259 -22.94 14.01 19.51
N LEU A 260 -21.91 14.56 18.86
CA LEU A 260 -21.96 15.82 18.12
C LEU A 260 -22.45 15.68 16.67
N ILE A 261 -22.18 14.56 16.00
CA ILE A 261 -22.56 14.35 14.60
C ILE A 261 -23.98 13.79 14.53
N GLU A 262 -24.88 14.59 13.96
CA GLU A 262 -26.23 14.15 13.60
C GLU A 262 -26.17 13.44 12.25
N ILE A 263 -26.19 12.12 12.30
CA ILE A 263 -26.23 11.27 11.13
C ILE A 263 -27.59 11.47 10.46
N LYS A 264 -27.60 11.89 9.19
CA LYS A 264 -28.83 11.83 8.40
C LYS A 264 -29.17 10.35 8.23
N GLY A 265 -30.28 9.93 8.84
CA GLY A 265 -30.70 8.53 8.82
C GLY A 265 -30.89 8.03 7.38
N HIS A 266 -30.01 7.16 6.91
CA HIS A 266 -30.41 6.06 6.06
C HIS A 266 -31.17 5.11 7.00
N SER A 267 -32.50 5.10 6.90
CA SER A 267 -33.38 4.44 7.86
C SER A 267 -33.02 2.96 8.01
N LYS A 268 -32.80 2.53 9.26
CA LYS A 268 -32.68 1.13 9.66
C LYS A 268 -33.98 0.39 9.30
N GLU A 269 -33.98 -0.38 8.23
CA GLU A 269 -34.72 -1.63 8.27
C GLU A 269 -33.85 -2.64 9.04
N LYS A 270 -34.40 -3.15 10.15
CA LYS A 270 -33.69 -4.06 11.05
C LYS A 270 -33.34 -5.34 10.29
N TYR A 271 -32.06 -5.60 10.07
CA TYR A 271 -31.59 -6.96 9.84
C TYR A 271 -31.73 -7.74 11.16
N GLN A 272 -32.76 -8.60 11.24
CA GLN A 272 -32.70 -9.75 12.12
C GLN A 272 -31.62 -10.66 11.54
N TYR A 273 -30.49 -10.76 12.22
CA TYR A 273 -29.64 -11.93 12.05
C TYR A 273 -30.44 -13.10 12.60
N ASP A 274 -30.98 -13.93 11.70
CA ASP A 274 -31.37 -15.28 12.07
C ASP A 274 -30.15 -15.95 12.69
N GLN A 275 -30.33 -16.39 13.94
CA GLN A 275 -29.42 -17.30 14.58
C GLN A 275 -29.44 -18.58 13.74
N MET A 276 -28.34 -18.82 13.02
CA MET A 276 -28.07 -20.15 12.51
C MET A 276 -27.36 -20.91 13.63
N ASP A 277 -28.08 -21.88 14.17
CA ASP A 277 -27.57 -23.00 14.95
C ASP A 277 -26.50 -23.80 14.20
#